data_AF-C0NVT3-F1
#
_entry.id   AF-C0NVT3-F1
#
_cell.length_a   1.000
_cell.length_b   1.000
_cell.length_c   1.000
_cell.angle_alpha   90.00
_cell.angle_beta   90.00
_cell.angle_gamma   90.00
#
_symmetry.space_group_name_H-M   'P 1'
#
loop_
_entity.id
_entity.type
_entity.pdbx_description
1 polymer ?
#
loop_
_entity_poly.entity_id
_entity_poly.type
_entity_poly.pdbx_seq_one_letter_code
_entity_poly.pdbx_strand_id
1 'polypeptide(L)'
;MISTMALSLLGLSGPQDLHRILFVAGQQLSPFAHSPQSRAVLALPGQDAPFVRGSMTELQVRSHRPSYINVILIQSRGRPEPHACLACRSAHPGLRPFPECRRLPGHFGGACGNNGVIMPFAAPYEMGKGWR
;
A
#
# COMPACT_ATOMS: atom_id res chain seq x y z
N MET A 1 -5.35 43.24 2.43
CA MET A 1 -5.56 41.91 1.83
C MET A 1 -4.22 41.43 1.31
N ILE A 2 -3.56 40.53 2.04
CA ILE A 2 -2.25 40.00 1.62
C ILE A 2 -2.53 39.01 0.48
N SER A 3 -2.15 39.40 -0.73
CA SER A 3 -2.38 38.66 -1.96
C SER A 3 -1.68 37.29 -1.90
N THR A 4 -2.41 36.24 -2.28
CA THR A 4 -1.99 34.83 -2.30
C THR A 4 -0.68 34.58 -3.07
N MET A 5 -0.25 35.53 -3.90
CA MET A 5 1.02 35.50 -4.63
C MET A 5 2.27 35.67 -3.74
N ALA A 6 2.14 36.30 -2.56
CA ALA A 6 3.29 36.56 -1.68
C ALA A 6 3.78 35.32 -0.92
N LEU A 7 2.91 34.31 -0.74
CA LEU A 7 3.26 33.07 -0.05
C LEU A 7 4.12 32.14 -0.91
N SER A 8 3.96 32.18 -2.24
CA SER A 8 4.74 31.38 -3.19
C SER A 8 6.23 31.74 -3.22
N LEU A 9 6.57 33.00 -2.96
CA LEU A 9 7.96 33.51 -2.98
C LEU A 9 8.78 33.09 -1.75
N LEU A 10 8.12 32.65 -0.66
CA LEU A 10 8.79 32.22 0.57
C LEU A 10 9.05 30.70 0.62
N GLY A 11 8.72 29.94 -0.43
CA GLY A 11 8.89 28.48 -0.41
C GLY A 11 8.02 27.76 0.63
N LEU A 12 7.05 28.46 1.24
CA LEU A 12 6.17 27.94 2.30
C LEU A 12 4.81 27.43 1.78
N SER A 13 4.62 27.40 0.46
CA SER A 13 3.38 26.96 -0.17
C SER A 13 3.65 26.04 -1.37
N GLY A 14 4.38 24.95 -1.14
CA GLY A 14 4.08 23.68 -1.79
C GLY A 14 3.40 22.79 -0.76
N PRO A 15 2.44 21.91 -1.12
CA PRO A 15 2.04 20.85 -0.19
C PRO A 15 3.33 20.13 0.20
N GLN A 16 3.77 20.27 1.45
CA GLN A 16 4.92 19.55 1.99
C GLN A 16 4.73 18.10 1.58
N ASP A 17 5.67 17.56 0.79
CA ASP A 17 5.49 16.30 0.07
C ASP A 17 4.98 15.22 1.03
N LEU A 18 3.65 15.08 1.02
CA LEU A 18 2.87 14.39 2.05
C LEU A 18 3.12 12.88 1.94
N HIS A 19 3.69 12.49 0.79
CA HIS A 19 4.06 11.16 0.43
C HIS A 19 5.58 11.02 0.44
N ARG A 20 6.04 9.80 0.72
CA ARG A 20 7.40 9.33 0.44
C ARG A 20 7.29 8.16 -0.54
N ILE A 21 8.34 7.93 -1.32
CA ILE A 21 8.40 6.79 -2.23
C ILE A 21 9.16 5.65 -1.55
N LEU A 22 8.56 4.47 -1.56
CA LEU A 22 9.21 3.22 -1.19
C LEU A 22 9.79 2.58 -2.46
N PHE A 23 11.12 2.52 -2.58
CA PHE A 23 11.82 1.95 -3.73
C PHE A 23 11.82 0.41 -3.67
N VAL A 24 10.74 -0.19 -4.16
CA VAL A 24 10.48 -1.63 -4.08
C VAL A 24 10.02 -2.24 -5.39
N ALA A 25 10.14 -1.53 -6.52
CA ALA A 25 9.70 -2.02 -7.82
C ALA A 25 10.31 -3.38 -8.23
N GLY A 26 11.55 -3.65 -7.84
CA GLY A 26 12.27 -4.89 -8.13
C GLY A 26 12.20 -5.90 -6.98
N GLN A 27 13.31 -6.59 -6.74
CA GLN A 27 13.40 -7.70 -5.79
C GLN A 27 13.74 -7.28 -4.35
N GLN A 28 13.65 -6.00 -4.00
CA GLN A 28 14.01 -5.47 -2.67
C GLN A 28 13.23 -6.12 -1.53
N LEU A 29 12.02 -6.63 -1.80
CA LEU A 29 11.19 -7.32 -0.81
C LEU A 29 11.49 -8.82 -0.65
N SER A 30 12.46 -9.38 -1.40
CA SER A 30 12.81 -10.81 -1.34
C SER A 30 13.13 -11.31 0.08
N PRO A 31 13.89 -10.58 0.92
CA PRO A 31 14.19 -11.02 2.29
C PRO A 31 12.96 -11.10 3.21
N PHE A 32 11.84 -10.51 2.80
CA PHE A 32 10.62 -10.43 3.59
C PHE A 32 9.48 -11.32 3.03
N ALA A 33 9.61 -11.82 1.80
CA ALA A 33 8.62 -12.64 1.12
C ALA A 33 8.71 -14.11 1.55
N HIS A 34 8.29 -14.39 2.78
CA HIS A 34 8.46 -15.72 3.40
C HIS A 34 7.46 -16.78 2.91
N SER A 35 6.27 -16.38 2.46
CA SER A 35 5.22 -17.31 2.04
C SER A 35 5.23 -17.57 0.53
N PRO A 36 4.75 -18.74 0.05
CA PRO A 36 4.60 -19.00 -1.38
C PRO A 36 3.77 -17.92 -2.09
N GLN A 37 2.71 -17.43 -1.43
CA GLN A 37 1.87 -16.36 -1.95
C GLN A 37 2.62 -15.04 -2.09
N SER A 38 3.40 -14.61 -1.09
CA SER A 38 4.16 -13.36 -1.18
C SER A 38 5.28 -13.44 -2.21
N ARG A 39 5.93 -14.60 -2.39
CA ARG A 39 6.90 -14.83 -3.47
C ARG A 39 6.25 -14.81 -4.85
N ALA A 40 5.08 -15.42 -5.01
CA ALA A 40 4.33 -15.40 -6.27
C ALA A 40 3.97 -13.96 -6.67
N VAL A 41 3.57 -13.14 -5.69
CA VAL A 41 3.30 -11.72 -5.93
C VAL A 41 4.59 -10.94 -6.23
N LEU A 42 5.68 -11.23 -5.53
CA LEU A 42 6.96 -10.57 -5.77
C LEU A 42 7.48 -10.79 -7.20
N ALA A 43 7.18 -11.94 -7.82
CA ALA A 43 7.54 -12.26 -9.19
C ALA A 43 6.76 -11.45 -10.26
N LEU A 44 5.69 -10.76 -9.88
CA LEU A 44 4.96 -9.88 -10.81
C LEU A 44 5.73 -8.56 -11.02
N PRO A 45 5.54 -7.90 -12.18
CA PRO A 45 6.09 -6.56 -12.41
C PRO A 45 5.69 -5.60 -11.28
N GLY A 46 6.69 -5.02 -10.62
CA GLY A 46 6.49 -4.07 -9.53
C GLY A 46 6.70 -2.63 -9.98
N GLN A 47 6.20 -1.73 -9.15
CA GLN A 47 6.52 -0.31 -9.21
C GLN A 47 6.79 0.21 -7.80
N ASP A 48 7.44 1.36 -7.72
CA ASP A 48 7.67 2.01 -6.44
C ASP A 48 6.35 2.52 -5.85
N ALA A 49 6.23 2.43 -4.53
CA ALA A 49 4.96 2.67 -3.85
C ALA A 49 5.00 4.02 -3.11
N PRO A 50 4.17 5.01 -3.49
CA PRO A 50 3.99 6.20 -2.67
C PRO A 50 3.25 5.84 -1.40
N PHE A 51 3.72 6.33 -0.25
CA PHE A 51 3.08 6.14 1.05
C PHE A 51 3.05 7.43 1.84
N VAL A 52 2.03 7.63 2.68
CA VAL A 52 1.85 8.83 3.50
C VAL A 52 2.96 8.91 4.55
N ARG A 53 3.62 10.05 4.65
CA ARG A 53 4.70 10.27 5.62
C ARG A 53 4.18 10.04 7.04
N GLY A 54 4.89 9.21 7.81
CA GLY A 54 4.53 8.87 9.19
C GLY A 54 3.51 7.74 9.35
N SER A 55 2.89 7.26 8.25
CA SER A 55 1.92 6.16 8.31
C SER A 55 2.57 4.79 8.50
N MET A 56 3.82 4.64 8.09
CA MET A 56 4.61 3.42 8.24
C MET A 56 6.06 3.78 8.55
N THR A 57 6.65 3.05 9.50
CA THR A 57 8.06 3.23 9.89
C THR A 57 8.93 2.11 9.34
N GLU A 58 10.23 2.39 9.16
CA GLU A 58 11.19 1.37 8.75
C GLU A 58 11.23 0.19 9.74
N LEU A 59 11.07 0.47 11.04
CA LEU A 59 11.04 -0.54 12.09
C LEU A 59 9.84 -1.49 11.94
N GLN A 60 8.69 -0.99 11.50
CA GLN A 60 7.53 -1.83 11.18
C GLN A 60 7.80 -2.74 9.98
N VAL A 61 8.46 -2.26 8.93
CA VAL A 61 8.84 -3.09 7.77
C VAL A 61 9.88 -4.14 8.17
N ARG A 62 10.90 -3.73 8.93
CA ARG A 62 11.95 -4.61 9.48
C ARG A 62 11.45 -5.60 10.51
N SER A 63 10.22 -5.47 11.01
CA SER A 63 9.60 -6.49 11.87
C SER A 63 9.22 -7.78 11.13
N HIS A 64 9.31 -7.79 9.79
CA HIS A 64 8.93 -8.92 8.94
C HIS A 64 7.47 -9.38 9.12
N ARG A 65 6.61 -8.58 9.78
CA ARG A 65 5.21 -8.95 9.97
C ARG A 65 4.52 -9.09 8.61
N PRO A 66 3.87 -10.23 8.32
CA PRO A 66 3.25 -10.48 7.02
C PRO A 66 2.26 -9.41 6.59
N SER A 67 1.53 -8.80 7.53
CA SER A 67 0.58 -7.72 7.25
C SER A 67 1.23 -6.53 6.54
N TYR A 68 2.38 -6.05 7.02
CA TYR A 68 3.09 -4.92 6.40
C TYR A 68 3.67 -5.31 5.04
N ILE A 69 4.27 -6.49 4.93
CA ILE A 69 4.91 -6.92 3.69
C ILE A 69 3.85 -7.15 2.60
N ASN A 70 2.72 -7.77 2.94
CA ASN A 70 1.64 -8.02 1.99
C ASN A 70 1.02 -6.72 1.48
N VAL A 71 0.84 -5.70 2.32
CA VAL A 71 0.31 -4.42 1.82
C VAL A 71 1.28 -3.71 0.90
N ILE A 72 2.59 -3.76 1.18
CA ILE A 72 3.60 -3.18 0.30
C ILE A 72 3.61 -3.94 -1.04
N LEU A 73 3.52 -5.27 -1.02
CA LEU A 73 3.42 -6.10 -2.21
C LEU A 73 2.17 -5.77 -3.04
N ILE A 74 0.99 -5.69 -2.40
CA ILE A 74 -0.25 -5.28 -3.08
C ILE A 74 -0.12 -3.88 -3.66
N GLN A 75 0.50 -2.92 -2.96
CA GLN A 75 0.63 -1.56 -3.48
C GLN A 75 1.53 -1.50 -4.71
N SER A 76 2.61 -2.27 -4.69
CA SER A 76 3.64 -2.18 -5.71
C SER A 76 3.32 -3.02 -6.95
N ARG A 77 2.60 -4.14 -6.81
CA ARG A 77 2.23 -5.05 -7.92
C ARG A 77 0.76 -5.00 -8.30
N GLY A 78 -0.08 -4.47 -7.41
CA GLY A 78 -1.52 -4.38 -7.60
C GLY A 78 -1.91 -3.33 -8.63
N ARG A 79 -3.18 -3.41 -9.04
CA ARG A 79 -3.82 -2.45 -9.93
C ARG A 79 -4.60 -1.43 -9.09
N PRO A 80 -4.63 -0.15 -9.51
CA PRO A 80 -5.54 0.83 -8.93
C PRO A 80 -6.99 0.37 -9.11
N GLU A 81 -7.76 0.43 -8.03
CA GLU A 81 -9.20 0.25 -8.09
C GLU A 81 -9.85 1.54 -8.63
N PRO A 82 -10.76 1.45 -9.62
CA PRO A 82 -11.46 2.62 -10.16
C PRO A 82 -12.21 3.40 -9.07
N HIS A 83 -12.71 2.67 -8.07
CA HIS A 83 -13.36 3.23 -6.90
C HIS A 83 -12.73 2.61 -5.66
N ALA A 84 -12.27 3.44 -4.72
CA ALA A 84 -11.77 2.94 -3.45
C ALA A 84 -12.80 1.99 -2.81
N CYS A 85 -12.36 0.80 -2.40
CA CYS A 85 -13.25 -0.18 -1.78
C CYS A 85 -13.85 0.36 -0.46
N LEU A 86 -14.95 -0.25 0.00
CA LEU A 86 -15.64 0.14 1.24
C LEU A 86 -14.67 0.29 2.42
N ALA A 87 -13.77 -0.67 2.63
CA ALA A 87 -12.78 -0.60 3.70
C ALA A 87 -11.88 0.65 3.61
N CYS A 88 -11.39 0.98 2.41
CA CYS A 88 -10.58 2.18 2.21
C CYS A 88 -11.38 3.48 2.36
N ARG A 89 -12.66 3.48 1.94
CA ARG A 89 -13.53 4.66 2.07
C ARG A 89 -13.91 4.93 3.52
N SER A 90 -14.12 3.87 4.30
CA SER A 90 -14.50 3.95 5.71
C SER A 90 -13.32 4.17 6.65
N ALA A 91 -12.08 3.92 6.20
CA ALA A 91 -10.89 4.12 7.02
C ALA A 91 -10.59 5.60 7.28
N HIS A 92 -10.30 5.94 8.54
CA HIS A 92 -9.81 7.26 8.90
C HIS A 92 -8.58 7.63 8.05
N PRO A 93 -8.44 8.88 7.58
CA PRO A 93 -7.30 9.31 6.75
C PRO A 93 -5.94 8.93 7.35
N GLY A 94 -5.78 9.02 8.67
CA GLY A 94 -4.54 8.65 9.37
C GLY A 94 -4.22 7.14 9.38
N LEU A 95 -5.19 6.28 9.03
CA LEU A 95 -5.02 4.83 8.95
C LEU A 95 -4.78 4.34 7.51
N ARG A 96 -4.66 5.25 6.54
CA ARG A 96 -4.40 4.92 5.13
C ARG A 96 -2.93 5.15 4.80
N PRO A 97 -2.09 4.10 4.83
CA PRO A 97 -0.68 4.28 4.53
C PRO A 97 -0.40 4.65 3.08
N PHE A 98 -1.31 4.37 2.16
CA PHE A 98 -1.13 4.64 0.73
C PHE A 98 -2.22 5.59 0.21
N PRO A 99 -1.87 6.52 -0.70
CA PRO A 99 -2.83 7.47 -1.27
C PRO A 99 -3.87 6.80 -2.16
N GLU A 100 -3.48 5.73 -2.85
CA GLU A 100 -4.34 4.99 -3.77
C GLU A 100 -4.80 3.66 -3.16
N CYS A 101 -6.05 3.29 -3.42
CA CYS A 101 -6.50 1.94 -3.15
C CYS A 101 -6.07 1.03 -4.30
N ARG A 102 -5.16 0.10 -4.03
CA ARG A 102 -4.81 -0.97 -4.97
C ARG A 102 -5.20 -2.33 -4.47
N ARG A 103 -5.52 -3.20 -5.43
CA ARG A 103 -5.82 -4.61 -5.22
C ARG A 103 -5.02 -5.46 -6.17
N LEU A 104 -4.81 -6.72 -5.76
CA LEU A 104 -4.17 -7.71 -6.61
C LEU A 104 -5.13 -8.90 -6.80
N PRO A 105 -5.94 -8.88 -7.88
CA PRO A 105 -6.90 -9.95 -8.16
C PRO A 105 -6.24 -11.33 -8.16
N GLY A 106 -6.89 -12.32 -7.54
CA GLY A 106 -6.35 -13.68 -7.39
C GLY A 106 -5.36 -13.87 -6.24
N HIS A 107 -4.96 -12.80 -5.56
CA HIS A 107 -4.03 -12.85 -4.43
C HIS A 107 -4.65 -12.25 -3.16
N PHE A 108 -4.18 -12.71 -1.99
CA PHE A 108 -4.55 -12.20 -0.67
C PHE A 108 -6.07 -12.02 -0.45
N GLY A 109 -6.90 -12.92 -0.99
CA GLY A 109 -8.36 -12.86 -0.85
C GLY A 109 -9.02 -11.61 -1.44
N GLY A 110 -8.37 -10.90 -2.37
CA GLY A 110 -8.89 -9.66 -2.95
C GLY A 110 -8.74 -8.43 -2.03
N ALA A 111 -7.89 -8.52 -1.01
CA ALA A 111 -7.60 -7.42 -0.11
C ALA A 111 -6.92 -6.24 -0.83
N CYS A 112 -7.04 -5.06 -0.21
CA CYS A 112 -6.40 -3.83 -0.68
C CYS A 112 -5.18 -3.45 0.17
N GLY A 113 -4.27 -2.68 -0.42
CA GLY A 113 -3.04 -2.22 0.25
C GLY A 113 -3.30 -1.34 1.49
N ASN A 114 -4.45 -0.68 1.58
CA ASN A 114 -4.75 0.23 2.70
C ASN A 114 -5.42 -0.45 3.91
N ASN A 115 -5.89 -1.68 3.80
CA ASN A 115 -6.57 -2.37 4.90
C ASN A 115 -5.80 -3.59 5.46
N GLY A 116 -4.61 -3.89 4.92
CA GLY A 116 -3.91 -5.11 5.33
C GLY A 116 -3.36 -5.09 6.76
N VAL A 117 -3.51 -3.99 7.50
CA VAL A 117 -3.28 -3.93 8.95
C VAL A 117 -4.28 -4.82 9.71
N ILE A 118 -5.46 -5.07 9.13
CA ILE A 118 -6.51 -5.98 9.61
C ILE A 118 -6.54 -7.25 8.75
N MET A 119 -5.37 -7.84 8.45
CA MET A 119 -5.32 -9.19 7.90
C MET A 119 -5.08 -10.15 9.06
N PRO A 120 -6.05 -11.01 9.42
CA PRO A 120 -5.67 -12.22 10.14
C PRO A 120 -4.73 -12.98 9.22
N PHE A 121 -3.64 -13.50 9.80
CA PHE A 121 -2.62 -14.29 9.13
C PHE A 121 -3.26 -15.19 8.07
N ALA A 122 -2.96 -14.92 6.79
CA ALA A 122 -3.35 -15.74 5.65
C ALA A 122 -4.84 -16.13 5.62
N ALA A 123 -5.69 -15.32 5.00
CA ALA A 123 -6.92 -15.87 4.44
C ALA A 123 -6.50 -16.99 3.45
N PRO A 124 -6.84 -18.27 3.72
CA PRO A 124 -6.51 -19.35 2.81
C PRO A 124 -7.22 -19.06 1.50
N TYR A 125 -6.50 -19.20 0.40
CA TYR A 125 -6.96 -19.01 -0.98
C TYR A 125 -7.96 -20.09 -1.43
N GLU A 126 -8.76 -20.64 -0.50
CA GLU A 126 -9.77 -21.67 -0.74
C GLU A 126 -11.13 -21.11 -1.23
N MET A 127 -11.33 -19.79 -1.32
CA MET A 127 -12.56 -19.20 -1.89
C MET A 127 -12.52 -19.11 -3.44
N GLY A 128 -11.91 -20.11 -4.09
CA GLY A 128 -11.86 -20.29 -5.54
C GLY A 128 -13.01 -21.13 -6.12
N LYS A 129 -14.07 -21.41 -5.37
CA LYS A 129 -15.26 -22.14 -5.87
C LYS A 129 -16.54 -21.54 -5.31
N GLY A 130 -17.22 -20.68 -6.07
CA GLY A 130 -18.58 -20.30 -5.69
C GLY A 130 -19.15 -18.99 -6.22
N TRP A 131 -18.71 -18.49 -7.38
CA TRP A 131 -19.55 -17.58 -8.17
C TRP A 131 -19.89 -18.31 -9.47
N ARG A 132 -21.03 -18.99 -9.42
CA ARG A 132 -21.79 -19.50 -10.56
C ARG A 132 -23.19 -18.92 -10.42
#